data_AF-A0A1R4KSD0-F1
#
_entry.id   AF-A0A1R4KSD0-F1
#
_cell.length_a   1.000
_cell.length_b   1.000
_cell.length_c   1.000
_cell.angle_alpha   90.00
_cell.angle_beta   90.00
_cell.angle_gamma   90.00
#
_symmetry.space_group_name_H-M   'P 1'
#
loop_
_entity.id
_entity.type
_entity.pdbx_description
1 polymer ?
#
loop_
_entity_poly.entity_id
_entity_poly.type
_entity_poly.pdbx_seq_one_letter_code
_entity_poly.pdbx_strand_id
1 'polypeptide(L)'
;MDYLAVKHSHMAIAMLSVILFYVRSFSRMGSGKLAKNKLVFIGSHGIDTLLLVSALMLMGIAKINPFEQYWLLEKIVLVVIYIAVGIVSSKQTKTAPKVAYTIFNTLVILAIGYLATAKSALLL
;
A
#
# COMPACT_ATOMS: atom_id res chain seq x y z
N MET A 1 -18.48 8.14 -14.11
CA MET A 1 -18.22 8.15 -12.65
C MET A 1 -17.59 9.49 -12.32
N ASP A 2 -18.07 10.16 -11.28
CA ASP A 2 -17.48 11.42 -10.85
C ASP A 2 -16.06 11.20 -10.30
N TYR A 3 -15.11 12.03 -10.74
CA TYR A 3 -13.69 11.92 -10.36
C TYR A 3 -13.51 12.06 -8.85
N LEU A 4 -14.23 12.97 -8.21
CA LEU A 4 -14.11 13.20 -6.77
C LEU A 4 -14.58 11.99 -5.96
N ALA A 5 -15.68 11.36 -6.36
CA ALA A 5 -16.16 10.13 -5.73
C ALA A 5 -15.09 9.02 -5.77
N VAL A 6 -14.52 8.75 -6.95
CA VAL A 6 -13.48 7.72 -7.11
C VAL A 6 -12.23 8.08 -6.32
N LYS A 7 -11.84 9.36 -6.30
CA LYS A 7 -10.70 9.85 -5.51
C LYS A 7 -10.89 9.61 -4.02
N HIS A 8 -12.06 9.95 -3.47
CA HIS A 8 -12.35 9.71 -2.05
C HIS A 8 -12.37 8.22 -1.72
N SER A 9 -12.98 7.39 -2.57
CA SER A 9 -12.95 5.93 -2.40
C SER A 9 -11.52 5.38 -2.41
N HIS A 10 -10.68 5.80 -3.35
CA HIS A 10 -9.27 5.39 -3.40
C HIS A 10 -8.52 5.77 -2.13
N MET A 11 -8.69 6.99 -1.61
CA MET A 11 -8.05 7.42 -0.37
C MET A 11 -8.50 6.60 0.84
N ALA A 12 -9.79 6.24 0.91
CA ALA A 12 -10.30 5.36 1.96
C ALA A 12 -9.72 3.94 1.87
N ILE A 13 -9.63 3.38 0.65
CA ILE A 13 -9.01 2.07 0.39
C ILE A 13 -7.52 2.11 0.75
N ALA A 14 -6.81 3.19 0.42
CA ALA A 14 -5.40 3.38 0.78
C ALA A 14 -5.19 3.40 2.30
N MET A 15 -6.01 4.16 3.02
CA MET A 15 -5.97 4.21 4.47
C MET A 15 -6.27 2.82 5.08
N LEU A 16 -7.28 2.13 4.56
CA LEU A 16 -7.65 0.79 5.04
C LEU A 16 -6.54 -0.23 4.77
N SER A 17 -5.88 -0.19 3.61
CA SER A 17 -4.73 -1.05 3.29
C SER A 17 -3.61 -0.86 4.32
N VAL A 18 -3.24 0.39 4.61
CA VAL A 18 -2.19 0.71 5.59
C VAL A 18 -2.55 0.21 7.00
N ILE A 19 -3.79 0.43 7.44
CA ILE A 19 -4.27 -0.07 8.74
C ILE A 19 -4.18 -1.60 8.80
N LEU A 20 -4.69 -2.30 7.78
CA LEU A 20 -4.65 -3.77 7.71
C LEU A 20 -3.21 -4.30 7.64
N PHE A 21 -2.29 -3.58 7.00
CA PHE A 21 -0.87 -3.92 7.05
C PHE A 21 -0.34 -3.90 8.48
N TYR A 22 -0.52 -2.80 9.22
CA TYR A 22 -0.01 -2.71 10.59
C TYR A 22 -0.68 -3.70 11.55
N VAL A 23 -2.00 -3.88 11.45
CA VAL A 23 -2.73 -4.87 12.27
C VAL A 23 -2.15 -6.27 12.07
N ARG A 24 -1.86 -6.67 10.82
CA ARG A 24 -1.22 -7.96 10.53
C ARG A 24 0.22 -8.01 11.05
N SER A 25 1.00 -6.97 10.82
CA SER A 25 2.41 -6.91 11.23
C SER A 25 2.56 -7.01 12.75
N PHE A 26 1.81 -6.21 13.52
CA PHE A 26 1.81 -6.30 14.99
C PHE A 26 1.25 -7.62 15.51
N SER A 27 0.18 -8.15 14.88
CA SER A 27 -0.35 -9.45 15.28
C SER A 27 0.70 -10.57 15.15
N ARG A 28 1.54 -10.54 14.10
CA ARG A 28 2.61 -11.53 13.87
C ARG A 28 3.82 -11.38 14.78
N MET A 29 4.00 -10.21 15.38
CA MET A 29 5.03 -9.96 16.39
C MET A 29 4.57 -10.43 17.78
N GLY A 30 3.27 -10.37 18.06
CA GLY A 30 2.65 -10.94 19.25
C GLY A 30 2.30 -12.43 19.09
N SER A 31 1.11 -12.82 19.58
CA SER A 31 0.66 -14.21 19.62
C SER A 31 0.30 -14.83 18.25
N GLY A 32 0.26 -14.03 17.18
CA GLY A 32 -0.13 -14.47 15.83
C GLY A 32 -1.59 -14.88 15.67
N LYS A 33 -2.43 -14.79 16.72
CA LYS A 33 -3.83 -15.26 16.70
C LYS A 33 -4.68 -14.55 15.64
N LEU A 34 -4.54 -13.23 15.51
CA LEU A 34 -5.31 -12.44 14.54
C LEU A 34 -4.78 -12.62 13.11
N ALA A 35 -3.46 -12.76 12.94
CA ALA A 35 -2.84 -13.08 11.65
C ALA A 35 -3.21 -14.48 11.12
N LYS A 36 -3.59 -15.41 12.00
CA LYS A 36 -4.13 -16.74 11.63
C LYS A 36 -5.59 -16.69 11.15
N ASN A 37 -6.31 -15.61 11.41
CA ASN A 37 -7.68 -15.47 10.93
C ASN A 37 -7.69 -15.26 9.40
N LYS A 38 -8.22 -16.24 8.67
CA LYS A 38 -8.30 -16.21 7.20
C LYS A 38 -9.05 -14.99 6.68
N LEU A 39 -10.02 -14.44 7.42
CA LEU A 39 -10.77 -13.25 7.00
C LEU A 39 -9.87 -12.01 6.92
N VAL A 40 -9.01 -11.81 7.92
CA VAL A 40 -8.08 -10.67 7.95
C VAL A 40 -7.01 -10.81 6.85
N PHE A 41 -6.58 -12.05 6.59
CA PHE A 41 -5.57 -12.31 5.57
C PHE A 41 -6.11 -12.20 4.13
N ILE A 42 -7.28 -12.77 3.85
CA ILE A 42 -7.93 -12.68 2.53
C ILE A 42 -8.40 -11.24 2.29
N GLY A 43 -8.99 -10.61 3.30
CA GLY A 43 -9.45 -9.22 3.24
C GLY A 43 -8.31 -8.24 2.90
N SER A 44 -7.12 -8.42 3.47
CA SER A 44 -5.99 -7.51 3.15
C SER A 44 -5.56 -7.59 1.68
N HIS A 45 -5.54 -8.77 1.08
CA HIS A 45 -5.14 -8.92 -0.34
C HIS A 45 -6.21 -8.37 -1.28
N GLY A 46 -7.49 -8.52 -0.92
CA GLY A 46 -8.60 -7.90 -1.64
C GLY A 46 -8.51 -6.37 -1.63
N ILE A 47 -8.21 -5.78 -0.47
CA ILE A 47 -8.01 -4.33 -0.32
C ILE A 47 -6.80 -3.84 -1.12
N ASP A 48 -5.68 -4.57 -1.10
CA ASP A 48 -4.49 -4.20 -1.89
C ASP A 48 -4.75 -4.27 -3.40
N THR A 49 -5.56 -5.23 -3.85
CA THR A 49 -6.00 -5.33 -5.26
C THR A 49 -6.93 -4.17 -5.61
N LEU A 50 -7.89 -3.85 -4.74
CA LEU A 50 -8.79 -2.70 -4.91
C LEU A 50 -8.01 -1.37 -4.92
N LEU A 51 -6.93 -1.27 -4.15
CA LEU A 51 -6.05 -0.10 -4.15
C LEU A 51 -5.42 0.13 -5.52
N LEU A 52 -4.90 -0.93 -6.14
CA LEU A 52 -4.33 -0.88 -7.49
C LEU A 52 -5.40 -0.56 -8.55
N VAL A 53 -6.53 -1.27 -8.52
CA VAL A 53 -7.62 -1.05 -9.49
C VAL A 53 -8.17 0.37 -9.41
N SER A 54 -8.39 0.89 -8.20
CA SER A 54 -8.86 2.27 -8.01
C SER A 54 -7.83 3.32 -8.45
N ALA A 55 -6.53 3.05 -8.28
CA ALA A 55 -5.48 3.91 -8.81
C ALA A 55 -5.48 3.95 -10.35
N LEU A 56 -5.58 2.79 -11.01
CA LEU A 56 -5.68 2.70 -12.47
C LEU A 56 -6.92 3.42 -12.99
N MET A 57 -8.05 3.26 -12.31
CA MET A 57 -9.30 3.95 -12.64
C MET A 57 -9.15 5.48 -12.52
N LEU A 58 -8.51 5.98 -11.46
CA LEU A 58 -8.22 7.40 -11.30
C LEU A 58 -7.34 7.95 -12.41
N MET A 59 -6.28 7.23 -12.80
CA MET A 59 -5.42 7.64 -13.91
C MET A 59 -6.20 7.70 -15.23
N GLY A 60 -7.05 6.72 -15.49
CA GLY A 60 -7.90 6.70 -16.69
C GLY A 60 -8.90 7.85 -16.73
N ILE A 61 -9.56 8.15 -15.61
CA ILE A 61 -10.52 9.27 -15.52
C ILE A 61 -9.80 10.61 -15.63
N ALA A 62 -8.68 10.78 -14.94
CA ALA A 62 -7.88 12.01 -14.95
C ALA A 62 -7.08 12.20 -16.25
N LYS A 63 -7.00 11.17 -17.11
CA LYS A 63 -6.19 11.13 -18.33
C LYS A 63 -4.72 11.53 -18.08
N ILE A 64 -4.18 11.13 -16.93
CA ILE A 64 -2.79 11.42 -16.56
C ILE A 64 -1.89 10.29 -17.07
N ASN A 65 -0.87 10.65 -17.83
CA ASN A 65 0.17 9.73 -18.26
C ASN A 65 1.27 9.64 -17.17
N PRO A 66 1.52 8.47 -16.55
CA PRO A 66 2.56 8.33 -15.54
C PRO A 66 3.97 8.59 -16.10
N PHE A 67 4.20 8.40 -17.40
CA PHE A 67 5.49 8.68 -18.03
C PHE A 67 5.78 10.18 -18.20
N GLU A 68 4.75 11.02 -18.14
CA GLU A 68 4.90 12.49 -18.15
C GLU A 68 4.95 13.08 -16.74
N GLN A 69 4.46 12.32 -15.75
CA GLN A 69 4.35 12.73 -14.35
C GLN A 69 5.16 11.76 -13.49
N TYR A 70 6.48 11.97 -13.42
CA TYR A 70 7.39 11.04 -12.76
C TYR A 70 7.03 10.74 -11.30
N TRP A 71 6.48 11.71 -10.55
CA TRP A 71 5.99 11.49 -9.18
C TRP A 71 4.91 10.40 -9.11
N LEU A 72 4.08 10.27 -10.14
CA LEU A 72 3.03 9.25 -10.23
C LEU A 72 3.62 7.88 -10.58
N LEU A 73 4.59 7.84 -11.49
CA LEU A 73 5.31 6.62 -11.83
C LEU A 73 6.04 6.07 -10.60
N GLU A 74 6.80 6.91 -9.89
CA GLU A 74 7.46 6.53 -8.63
C GLU A 74 6.45 6.05 -7.59
N LYS A 75 5.29 6.72 -7.47
CA LYS A 75 4.23 6.31 -6.56
C LYS A 75 3.71 4.91 -6.88
N ILE A 76 3.49 4.58 -8.16
CA ILE A 76 3.04 3.25 -8.59
C ILE A 76 4.09 2.20 -8.24
N VAL A 77 5.37 2.47 -8.54
CA VAL A 77 6.47 1.56 -8.23
C VAL A 77 6.56 1.29 -6.73
N LEU A 78 6.49 2.34 -5.90
CA LEU A 78 6.50 2.21 -4.45
C LEU A 78 5.30 1.42 -3.92
N VAL A 79 4.10 1.58 -4.50
CA VAL A 79 2.93 0.77 -4.12
C VAL A 79 3.14 -0.70 -4.45
N VAL A 80 3.75 -1.03 -5.59
CA VAL A 80 4.10 -2.43 -5.93
C VAL A 80 5.12 -2.99 -4.93
N ILE A 81 6.15 -2.21 -4.58
CA ILE A 81 7.14 -2.59 -3.56
C ILE A 81 6.46 -2.82 -2.21
N TYR A 82 5.54 -1.94 -1.82
CA TYR A 82 4.76 -2.06 -0.57
C TYR A 82 4.01 -3.40 -0.49
N ILE A 83 3.32 -3.79 -1.56
CA ILE A 83 2.58 -5.07 -1.63
C ILE A 83 3.57 -6.25 -1.55
N ALA A 84 4.65 -6.21 -2.33
CA ALA A 84 5.65 -7.27 -2.37
C ALA A 84 6.31 -7.49 -0.99
N VAL A 85 6.71 -6.41 -0.32
CA VAL A 85 7.27 -6.45 1.04
C VAL A 85 6.24 -6.98 2.03
N GLY A 86 4.98 -6.58 1.92
CA GLY A 86 3.89 -7.12 2.76
C GLY A 86 3.74 -8.64 2.63
N ILE A 87 3.87 -9.17 1.41
CA ILE A 87 3.85 -10.61 1.14
C ILE A 87 5.09 -11.29 1.71
N VAL A 88 6.29 -10.76 1.47
CA VAL A 88 7.56 -11.36 1.97
C VAL A 88 7.63 -11.34 3.50
N SER A 89 7.20 -10.24 4.13
CA SER A 89 7.08 -10.08 5.59
C SER A 89 6.16 -11.15 6.19
N SER A 90 5.10 -11.56 5.45
CA SER A 90 4.18 -12.59 5.92
C SER A 90 4.76 -13.99 5.99
N LYS A 91 5.77 -14.27 5.16
CA LYS A 91 6.45 -15.56 5.10
C LYS A 91 7.55 -15.71 6.16
N GLN A 92 7.89 -14.65 6.88
CA GLN A 92 8.97 -14.68 7.87
C GLN A 92 8.52 -15.33 9.16
N THR A 93 9.36 -16.22 9.69
CA THR A 93 9.10 -16.92 10.97
C THR A 93 9.77 -16.23 12.15
N LYS A 94 11.00 -15.73 11.96
CA LYS A 94 11.82 -15.05 12.98
C LYS A 94 11.34 -13.61 13.25
N THR A 95 11.47 -13.13 14.49
CA THR A 95 11.01 -11.78 14.89
C THR A 95 11.85 -10.66 14.30
N ALA A 96 13.18 -10.80 14.27
CA ALA A 96 14.08 -9.78 13.71
C ALA A 96 13.76 -9.40 12.25
N PRO A 97 13.64 -10.33 11.28
CA PRO A 97 13.28 -9.97 9.91
C PRO A 97 11.85 -9.41 9.81
N LYS A 98 10.88 -9.88 10.60
CA LYS A 98 9.53 -9.29 10.63
C LYS A 98 9.57 -7.80 10.98
N VAL A 99 10.37 -7.42 11.98
CA VAL A 99 10.56 -6.02 12.39
C VAL A 99 11.25 -5.23 11.29
N ALA A 100 12.34 -5.76 10.72
CA ALA A 100 13.06 -5.09 9.63
C ALA A 100 12.17 -4.80 8.41
N TYR A 101 11.39 -5.79 7.94
CA TYR A 101 10.44 -5.58 6.83
C TYR A 101 9.30 -4.62 7.20
N THR A 102 8.85 -4.62 8.45
CA THR A 102 7.83 -3.67 8.89
C THR A 102 8.36 -2.24 8.84
N ILE A 103 9.57 -2.00 9.37
CA ILE A 103 10.24 -0.69 9.32
C ILE A 103 10.46 -0.26 7.86
N PHE A 104 10.99 -1.15 7.02
CA PHE A 104 11.17 -0.86 5.60
C PHE A 104 9.86 -0.48 4.92
N ASN A 105 8.79 -1.24 5.16
CA ASN A 105 7.49 -0.94 4.57
C ASN A 105 6.90 0.38 5.08
N THR A 106 7.15 0.73 6.35
CA THR A 106 6.79 2.04 6.91
C THR A 106 7.47 3.18 6.16
N LEU A 107 8.77 3.06 5.84
CA LEU A 107 9.48 4.06 5.03
C LEU A 107 8.88 4.20 3.63
N VAL A 108 8.50 3.08 2.99
CA VAL A 108 7.84 3.07 1.69
C VAL A 108 6.48 3.80 1.76
N ILE A 109 5.67 3.53 2.79
CA ILE A 109 4.37 4.20 3.00
C ILE A 109 4.57 5.71 3.17
N LEU A 110 5.59 6.13 3.93
CA LEU A 110 5.91 7.56 4.11
C LEU A 110 6.33 8.21 2.78
N ALA A 111 7.14 7.53 1.97
CA ALA A 111 7.53 8.01 0.64
C ALA A 111 6.31 8.16 -0.29
N ILE A 112 5.40 7.18 -0.31
CA ILE A 112 4.14 7.26 -1.07
C ILE A 112 3.30 8.46 -0.62
N GLY A 113 3.21 8.69 0.70
CA GLY A 113 2.50 9.82 1.29
C GLY A 113 3.11 11.16 0.86
N TYR A 114 4.44 11.27 0.92
CA TYR A 114 5.17 12.45 0.46
C TYR A 114 4.93 12.75 -1.02
N LEU A 115 5.06 11.74 -1.90
CA LEU A 115 4.78 11.91 -3.33
C LEU A 115 3.33 12.36 -3.58
N ALA A 116 2.37 11.87 -2.79
CA ALA A 116 0.97 12.26 -2.91
C ALA A 116 0.70 13.71 -2.51
N THR A 117 1.46 14.27 -1.56
CA THR A 117 1.30 15.65 -1.09
C THR A 117 2.14 16.64 -1.88
N ALA A 118 3.40 16.31 -2.12
CA ALA A 118 4.36 17.20 -2.78
C ALA A 118 4.12 17.25 -4.29
N LYS A 119 3.60 16.16 -4.89
CA LYS A 119 3.45 16.00 -6.35
C LYS A 119 4.73 16.31 -7.13
N SER A 120 5.87 16.16 -6.47
CA SER A 120 7.20 16.26 -7.02
C SER A 120 7.84 14.88 -6.96
N ALA A 121 8.58 14.53 -8.00
CA ALA A 121 9.34 13.30 -8.01
C ALA A 121 10.50 13.40 -7.00
N LEU A 122 10.85 12.27 -6.40
CA LEU A 122 11.91 12.16 -5.40
C LEU A 122 13.25 11.81 -6.03
N LEU A 123 13.25 11.03 -7.12
CA LEU A 123 14.46 10.46 -7.71
C LEU A 123 14.62 10.81 -9.20
N LEU A 124 13.55 11.12 -9.91
CA LEU A 124 13.51 11.48 -11.33
C LEU A 124 13.21 12.96 -11.55
#